data_AF-A0A7J6NM52-F1
#
_entry.id   AF-A0A7J6NM52-F1
#
_cell.length_a   1.000
_cell.length_b   1.000
_cell.length_c   1.000
_cell.angle_alpha   90.00
_cell.angle_beta   90.00
_cell.angle_gamma   90.00
#
_symmetry.space_group_name_H-M   'P 1'
#
loop_
_entity.id
_entity.type
_entity.pdbx_description
1 polymer ?
#
loop_
_entity_poly.entity_id
_entity_poly.type
_entity_poly.pdbx_seq_one_letter_code
_entity_poly.pdbx_strand_id
1 'polypeptide(L)'
;MKSQAIFVCRNNGYAISTPVSEQYAGDGIAIRGVAYGLPSLRVDGNDVIAVYEATKQAREITLGGEGPVLLELMTYRRGHHSTSDDSSRYRADAEVKGWVSDGVDPISRFRNLLIKMDLITEDEFLNRGKKYRAEVLDCLKTSAKHKRAPIIDMFNDVYDDMPWHLREQ
;
A
#
# COMPACT_ATOMS: atom_id res chain seq x y z
N MET A 1 8.01 -27.31 5.95
CA MET A 1 7.09 -26.21 6.34
C MET A 1 6.58 -25.55 5.07
N LYS A 2 5.26 -25.54 4.85
CA LYS A 2 4.61 -24.76 3.79
C LYS A 2 3.66 -23.78 4.47
N SER A 3 4.17 -22.60 4.82
CA SER A 3 3.38 -21.58 5.51
C SER A 3 2.29 -21.01 4.61
N GLN A 4 1.14 -20.69 5.18
CA GLN A 4 0.05 -20.01 4.48
C GLN A 4 0.30 -18.49 4.51
N ALA A 5 1.22 -18.01 3.67
CA ALA A 5 1.59 -16.59 3.64
C ALA A 5 1.61 -16.05 2.21
N ILE A 6 1.16 -14.82 2.04
CA ILE A 6 1.29 -14.07 0.80
C ILE A 6 2.23 -12.90 1.07
N PHE A 7 3.37 -12.89 0.40
CA PHE A 7 4.28 -11.76 0.42
C PHE A 7 3.88 -10.77 -0.67
N VAL A 8 3.66 -9.50 -0.31
CA VAL A 8 3.26 -8.47 -1.26
C VAL A 8 4.32 -7.37 -1.28
N CYS A 9 5.03 -7.25 -2.39
CA CYS A 9 5.91 -6.13 -2.66
C CYS A 9 5.14 -5.03 -3.39
N ARG A 10 5.11 -3.83 -2.82
CA ARG A 10 4.65 -2.63 -3.51
C ARG A 10 5.86 -1.96 -4.14
N ASN A 11 6.11 -2.27 -5.41
CA ASN A 11 7.21 -1.69 -6.15
C ASN A 11 6.77 -0.36 -6.74
N ASN A 12 7.15 0.74 -6.08
CA ASN A 12 6.78 2.10 -6.47
C ASN A 12 7.90 2.84 -7.22
N GLY A 13 8.98 2.14 -7.57
CA GLY A 13 10.17 2.68 -8.24
C GLY A 13 11.25 3.27 -7.32
N TYR A 14 10.99 3.50 -6.02
CA TYR A 14 11.92 4.20 -5.12
C TYR A 14 11.92 3.71 -3.67
N ALA A 15 13.10 3.62 -3.07
CA ALA A 15 13.28 3.58 -1.62
C ALA A 15 13.77 4.96 -1.14
N ILE A 16 12.87 5.77 -0.57
CA ILE A 16 13.12 7.19 -0.28
C ILE A 16 13.50 7.94 -1.56
N SER A 17 14.80 8.15 -1.78
CA SER A 17 15.42 8.81 -2.92
C SER A 17 16.16 7.85 -3.86
N THR A 18 16.39 6.61 -3.45
CA THR A 18 17.15 5.63 -4.22
C THR A 18 16.24 4.96 -5.27
N PRO A 19 16.50 5.11 -6.57
CA PRO A 19 15.71 4.46 -7.62
C PRO A 19 15.96 2.94 -7.64
N VAL A 20 15.00 2.18 -8.17
CA VAL A 20 15.12 0.72 -8.28
C VAL A 20 16.35 0.24 -9.04
N SER A 21 16.84 1.02 -10.01
CA SER A 21 18.06 0.71 -10.77
C SER A 21 19.33 0.68 -9.92
N GLU A 22 19.34 1.40 -8.80
CA GLU A 22 20.43 1.37 -7.81
C GLU A 22 20.15 0.38 -6.68
N GLN A 23 18.90 -0.06 -6.53
CA GLN A 23 18.49 -0.98 -5.47
C GLN A 23 18.79 -2.45 -5.83
N TYR A 24 18.72 -2.80 -7.11
CA TYR A 24 19.03 -4.13 -7.60
C TYR A 24 19.30 -4.15 -9.11
N ALA A 25 20.11 -5.11 -9.56
CA ALA A 25 20.38 -5.35 -10.98
C ALA A 25 19.47 -6.42 -11.62
N GLY A 26 18.75 -7.20 -10.81
CA GLY A 26 17.86 -8.25 -11.29
C GLY A 26 16.52 -7.73 -11.83
N ASP A 27 15.73 -8.62 -12.43
CA ASP A 27 14.39 -8.30 -12.92
C ASP A 27 13.37 -8.18 -11.78
N GLY A 28 13.47 -7.10 -11.01
CA GLY A 28 12.54 -6.75 -9.94
C GLY A 28 12.54 -7.73 -8.77
N ILE A 29 11.37 -7.84 -8.13
CA ILE A 29 11.17 -8.63 -6.92
C ILE A 29 10.55 -9.99 -7.21
N ALA A 30 9.65 -10.10 -8.20
CA ALA A 30 8.98 -11.37 -8.52
C ALA A 30 9.97 -12.52 -8.78
N ILE A 31 11.07 -12.27 -9.51
CA ILE A 31 12.08 -13.31 -9.80
C ILE A 31 12.78 -13.84 -8.56
N ARG A 32 12.81 -13.08 -7.46
CA ARG A 32 13.42 -13.53 -6.20
C ARG A 32 12.63 -14.66 -5.58
N GLY A 33 11.31 -14.66 -5.70
CA GLY A 33 10.48 -15.74 -5.20
C GLY A 33 10.77 -17.07 -5.90
N VAL A 34 11.10 -17.02 -7.21
CA VAL A 34 11.52 -18.21 -7.98
C VAL A 34 12.78 -18.86 -7.37
N ALA A 35 13.76 -18.05 -6.92
CA ALA A 35 14.95 -18.57 -6.26
C ALA A 35 14.66 -19.31 -4.94
N TYR A 36 13.52 -19.03 -4.31
CA TYR A 36 13.04 -19.73 -3.11
C TYR A 36 12.01 -20.83 -3.43
N GLY A 37 11.77 -21.12 -4.72
CA GLY A 37 10.76 -22.09 -5.15
C GLY A 37 9.31 -21.64 -4.89
N LEU A 38 9.07 -20.33 -4.77
CA LEU A 38 7.74 -19.77 -4.53
C LEU A 38 7.04 -19.42 -5.85
N PRO A 39 5.76 -19.78 -6.01
CA PRO A 39 4.91 -19.16 -7.03
C PRO A 39 4.98 -17.64 -6.89
N SER A 40 5.27 -16.96 -8.00
CA SER A 40 5.56 -15.53 -8.01
C SER A 40 4.86 -14.86 -9.18
N LEU A 41 4.16 -13.74 -8.93
CA LEU A 41 3.47 -12.97 -9.96
C LEU A 41 3.91 -11.51 -9.92
N ARG A 42 4.11 -10.91 -11.10
CA ARG A 42 4.19 -9.45 -11.26
C ARG A 42 2.85 -8.95 -11.78
N VAL A 43 2.29 -7.95 -11.12
CA VAL A 43 0.93 -7.45 -11.35
C VAL A 43 0.99 -5.95 -11.54
N ASP A 44 0.17 -5.43 -12.45
CA ASP A 44 -0.10 -4.00 -12.52
C ASP A 44 -0.82 -3.57 -11.23
N GLY A 45 -0.10 -2.90 -10.34
CA GLY A 45 -0.59 -2.45 -9.04
C GLY A 45 -1.58 -1.30 -9.12
N ASN A 46 -1.73 -0.67 -10.30
CA ASN A 46 -2.74 0.37 -10.53
C ASN A 46 -4.02 -0.20 -11.16
N ASP A 47 -4.07 -1.50 -11.46
CA ASP A 47 -5.30 -2.20 -11.84
C ASP A 47 -5.88 -2.95 -10.63
N VAL A 48 -6.92 -2.38 -10.02
CA VAL A 48 -7.55 -2.96 -8.82
C VAL A 48 -8.12 -4.36 -9.07
N ILE A 49 -8.57 -4.67 -10.29
CA ILE A 49 -9.11 -5.98 -10.64
C ILE A 49 -7.96 -6.99 -10.77
N ALA A 50 -6.86 -6.61 -11.42
CA ALA A 50 -5.67 -7.47 -11.52
C ALA A 50 -5.08 -7.78 -10.14
N VAL A 51 -4.97 -6.77 -9.26
CA VAL A 51 -4.51 -6.96 -7.87
C VAL A 51 -5.46 -7.89 -7.10
N TYR A 52 -6.77 -7.71 -7.24
CA TYR A 52 -7.77 -8.55 -6.60
C TYR A 52 -7.65 -10.01 -7.04
N GLU A 53 -7.63 -10.27 -8.35
CA GLU A 53 -7.54 -11.63 -8.89
C GLU A 53 -6.22 -12.32 -8.53
N ALA A 54 -5.08 -11.61 -8.63
CA ALA A 54 -3.79 -12.17 -8.23
C ALA A 54 -3.75 -12.50 -6.73
N THR A 55 -4.33 -11.64 -5.88
CA THR A 55 -4.42 -11.87 -4.44
C THR A 55 -5.34 -13.05 -4.13
N LYS A 56 -6.47 -13.17 -4.84
CA LYS A 56 -7.41 -14.28 -4.70
C LYS A 56 -6.77 -15.61 -5.07
N GLN A 57 -6.07 -15.68 -6.20
CA GLN A 57 -5.33 -16.88 -6.61
C GLN A 57 -4.21 -17.23 -5.62
N ALA A 58 -3.42 -16.25 -5.16
CA ALA A 58 -2.40 -16.47 -4.15
C ALA A 58 -2.99 -17.03 -2.84
N ARG A 59 -4.18 -16.55 -2.46
CA ARG A 59 -4.92 -17.07 -1.30
C ARG A 59 -5.37 -18.52 -1.51
N GLU A 60 -5.86 -18.87 -2.69
CA GLU A 60 -6.26 -20.24 -3.02
C GLU A 60 -5.07 -21.21 -2.94
N ILE A 61 -3.91 -20.83 -3.52
CA ILE A 61 -2.66 -21.61 -3.46
C ILE A 61 -2.19 -21.83 -2.01
N THR A 62 -2.13 -20.75 -1.22
CA THR A 62 -1.68 -20.83 0.17
C THR A 62 -2.60 -21.69 1.03
N LEU A 63 -3.92 -21.56 0.88
CA LEU A 63 -4.90 -22.38 1.59
C LEU A 63 -4.92 -23.84 1.12
N GLY A 64 -4.62 -24.10 -0.15
CA GLY A 64 -4.41 -25.45 -0.71
C GLY A 64 -3.18 -26.16 -0.16
N GLY A 65 -2.35 -25.48 0.65
CA GLY A 65 -1.16 -26.06 1.26
C GLY A 65 0.02 -26.15 0.30
N GLU A 66 0.01 -25.38 -0.79
CA GLU A 66 1.09 -25.41 -1.79
C GLU A 66 2.32 -24.62 -1.35
N GLY A 67 2.16 -23.72 -0.37
CA GLY A 67 3.23 -22.90 0.20
C GLY A 67 2.93 -21.42 0.05
N PRO A 68 3.89 -20.54 0.42
CA PRO A 68 3.71 -19.12 0.29
C PRO A 68 3.83 -18.63 -1.16
N VAL A 69 3.21 -17.49 -1.45
CA VAL A 69 3.21 -16.86 -2.78
C VAL A 69 3.78 -15.45 -2.69
N LEU A 70 4.54 -15.02 -3.71
CA LEU A 70 5.07 -13.67 -3.83
C LEU A 70 4.32 -12.89 -4.92
N LEU A 71 3.77 -11.73 -4.55
CA LEU A 71 3.17 -10.77 -5.48
C LEU A 71 4.04 -9.51 -5.54
N GLU A 72 4.48 -9.13 -6.74
CA GLU A 72 5.09 -7.83 -7.00
C GLU A 72 4.07 -6.92 -7.70
N LEU A 73 3.54 -5.95 -6.96
CA LEU A 73 2.58 -4.97 -7.47
C LEU A 73 3.35 -3.73 -7.97
N MET A 74 3.40 -3.54 -9.28
CA MET A 74 4.05 -2.40 -9.93
C MET A 74 3.15 -1.18 -9.84
N THR A 75 3.58 -0.15 -9.12
CA THR A 75 2.79 1.06 -8.87
C THR A 75 3.71 2.29 -8.80
N TYR A 76 3.20 3.42 -8.31
CA TYR A 76 3.97 4.64 -8.17
C TYR A 76 3.62 5.45 -6.93
N ARG A 77 4.63 5.99 -6.25
CA ARG A 77 4.44 6.87 -5.10
C ARG A 77 4.20 8.30 -5.59
N ARG A 78 2.94 8.70 -5.73
CA ARG A 78 2.55 10.03 -6.25
C ARG A 78 3.15 11.18 -5.43
N GLY A 79 3.07 11.10 -4.10
CA GLY A 79 3.64 12.11 -3.18
C GLY A 79 5.12 11.90 -2.85
N HIS A 80 5.65 12.76 -1.98
CA HIS A 80 6.96 12.59 -1.38
C HIS A 80 7.06 11.31 -0.54
N HIS A 81 8.26 10.94 -0.10
CA HIS A 81 8.44 9.75 0.75
C HIS A 81 7.70 9.89 2.08
N SER A 82 7.79 11.07 2.68
CA SER A 82 7.16 11.45 3.94
C SER A 82 6.95 12.96 3.98
N THR A 83 6.38 13.48 5.07
CA THR A 83 6.28 14.93 5.32
C THR A 83 7.62 15.62 5.54
N SER A 84 8.70 14.85 5.77
CA SER A 84 10.06 15.37 5.98
C SER A 84 10.95 15.21 4.74
N ASP A 85 10.39 14.76 3.63
CA ASP A 85 11.11 14.51 2.37
C ASP A 85 10.61 15.42 1.25
N ASP A 86 11.52 15.80 0.36
CA ASP A 86 11.20 16.52 -0.88
C ASP A 86 11.72 15.73 -2.08
N SER A 87 10.77 15.11 -2.78
CA SER A 87 11.08 14.26 -3.91
C SER A 87 11.39 14.98 -5.22
N SER A 88 11.11 16.29 -5.31
CA SER A 88 11.47 17.07 -6.50
C SER A 88 12.99 17.10 -6.72
N ARG A 89 13.77 16.82 -5.67
CA ARG A 89 15.23 16.78 -5.68
C ARG A 89 15.82 15.57 -6.41
N TYR A 90 15.06 14.49 -6.60
CA TYR A 90 15.58 13.23 -7.13
C TYR A 90 14.63 12.52 -8.10
N ARG A 91 13.48 13.12 -8.43
CA ARG A 91 12.55 12.60 -9.45
C ARG A 91 12.18 13.69 -10.43
N ALA A 92 12.07 13.32 -11.70
CA ALA A 92 11.63 14.23 -12.74
C ALA A 92 10.11 14.43 -12.69
N ASP A 93 9.64 15.67 -12.80
CA ASP A 93 8.21 15.99 -12.88
C ASP A 93 7.50 15.25 -14.02
N ALA A 94 8.18 15.02 -15.15
CA ALA A 94 7.62 14.30 -16.28
C ALA A 94 7.29 12.84 -15.93
N GLU A 95 8.14 12.19 -15.12
CA GLU A 95 7.91 10.83 -14.63
C GLU A 95 6.65 10.78 -13.76
N VAL A 96 6.54 11.69 -12.78
CA VAL A 96 5.38 11.78 -11.91
C VAL A 96 4.11 12.02 -12.73
N LYS A 97 4.14 12.97 -13.67
CA LYS A 97 3.02 13.31 -14.57
C LYS A 97 2.52 12.10 -15.37
N GLY A 98 3.42 11.26 -15.86
CA GLY A 98 3.05 10.01 -16.53
C GLY A 98 2.22 9.09 -15.63
N TRP A 99 2.68 8.85 -14.40
CA TRP A 99 2.00 7.97 -13.45
C TRP A 99 0.70 8.55 -12.86
N VAL A 100 0.54 9.87 -12.82
CA VAL A 100 -0.69 10.50 -12.32
C VAL A 100 -1.74 10.77 -13.40
N SER A 101 -1.43 10.50 -14.67
CA SER A 101 -2.32 10.74 -15.80
C SER A 101 -3.60 9.91 -15.74
N ASP A 102 -4.67 10.42 -16.37
CA ASP A 102 -5.97 9.73 -16.43
C ASP A 102 -5.82 8.40 -17.16
N GLY A 103 -6.40 7.34 -16.59
CA GLY A 103 -6.29 5.97 -17.09
C GLY A 103 -5.03 5.21 -16.65
N VAL A 104 -4.02 5.90 -16.11
CA VAL A 104 -2.86 5.26 -15.43
C VAL A 104 -3.05 5.26 -13.92
N ASP A 105 -3.61 6.34 -13.37
CA ASP A 105 -3.96 6.40 -11.96
C ASP A 105 -5.07 5.39 -11.62
N PRO A 106 -4.92 4.58 -10.54
CA PRO A 106 -5.85 3.52 -10.21
C PRO A 106 -7.29 3.99 -9.99
N ILE A 107 -7.47 5.18 -9.41
CA ILE A 107 -8.80 5.71 -9.12
C ILE A 107 -9.48 6.11 -10.43
N SER A 108 -8.81 6.91 -11.27
CA SER A 108 -9.35 7.33 -12.56
C SER A 108 -9.62 6.13 -13.49
N ARG A 109 -8.68 5.18 -13.55
CA ARG A 109 -8.82 3.96 -14.35
C ARG A 109 -10.03 3.15 -13.94
N PHE A 110 -10.21 2.93 -12.63
CA PHE A 110 -11.34 2.16 -12.14
C PHE A 110 -12.67 2.91 -12.28
N ARG A 111 -12.68 4.23 -12.04
CA ARG A 111 -13.86 5.09 -12.34
C ARG A 111 -14.28 4.94 -13.80
N ASN A 112 -13.35 5.08 -14.73
CA ASN A 112 -13.63 5.00 -16.17
C ASN A 112 -14.20 3.61 -16.54
N LEU A 113 -13.70 2.54 -15.92
CA LEU A 113 -14.26 1.19 -16.07
C LEU A 113 -15.70 1.10 -15.57
N LEU A 114 -15.98 1.58 -14.34
CA LEU A 114 -17.31 1.52 -13.75
C LEU A 114 -18.34 2.33 -14.54
N ILE A 115 -17.96 3.51 -15.03
CA ILE A 115 -18.82 4.35 -15.89
C ILE A 115 -19.09 3.64 -17.22
N LYS A 116 -18.06 3.06 -17.84
CA LYS A 116 -18.22 2.28 -19.08
C LYS A 116 -19.14 1.07 -18.91
N MET A 117 -19.23 0.52 -17.70
CA MET A 117 -20.11 -0.59 -17.35
C MET A 117 -21.50 -0.13 -16.88
N ASP A 118 -21.81 1.17 -16.93
CA ASP A 118 -23.04 1.77 -16.41
C ASP A 118 -23.34 1.42 -14.93
N LEU A 119 -22.29 1.14 -14.14
CA LEU A 119 -22.39 0.81 -12.72
C LEU A 119 -22.41 2.06 -11.82
N ILE A 120 -21.92 3.18 -12.34
CA ILE A 120 -21.93 4.47 -11.66
C ILE A 120 -21.94 5.60 -12.69
N THR A 121 -22.57 6.71 -12.34
CA THR A 121 -22.48 7.98 -13.10
C THR A 121 -21.32 8.85 -12.60
N GLU A 122 -20.86 9.82 -13.40
CA GLU A 122 -19.83 10.77 -12.96
C GLU A 122 -20.28 11.56 -11.72
N ASP A 123 -21.55 11.98 -11.68
CA ASP A 123 -22.11 12.72 -10.55
C ASP A 123 -22.13 11.89 -9.26
N GLU A 124 -22.51 10.61 -9.33
CA GLU A 124 -22.45 9.70 -8.18
C GLU A 124 -21.03 9.51 -7.67
N PHE A 125 -20.05 9.35 -8.58
CA PHE A 125 -18.64 9.23 -8.22
C PHE A 125 -18.15 10.48 -7.47
N LEU A 126 -18.43 11.67 -8.00
CA LEU A 126 -18.06 12.95 -7.39
C LEU A 126 -18.76 13.15 -6.04
N ASN A 127 -20.04 12.80 -5.94
CA ASN A 127 -20.80 12.91 -4.69
C ASN A 127 -20.29 11.96 -3.61
N ARG A 128 -19.86 10.74 -3.97
CA ARG A 128 -19.16 9.83 -3.03
C ARG A 128 -17.86 10.45 -2.53
N GLY A 129 -17.06 11.04 -3.41
CA GLY A 129 -15.83 11.75 -3.01
C GLY A 129 -16.08 12.87 -1.99
N LYS A 130 -17.13 13.68 -2.20
CA LYS A 130 -17.55 14.71 -1.24
C LYS A 130 -17.98 14.11 0.10
N LYS A 131 -18.78 13.03 0.07
CA LYS A 131 -19.24 12.31 1.26
C LYS A 131 -18.04 11.79 2.08
N TYR A 132 -17.11 11.06 1.46
CA TYR A 132 -15.95 10.51 2.16
C TYR A 132 -15.03 11.60 2.72
N ARG A 133 -14.90 12.74 2.01
CA ARG A 133 -14.19 13.90 2.56
C ARG A 133 -14.85 14.43 3.84
N ALA A 134 -16.17 14.51 3.88
CA ALA A 134 -16.89 14.94 5.07
C ALA A 134 -16.70 13.94 6.23
N GLU A 135 -16.78 12.64 5.96
CA GLU A 135 -16.52 11.58 6.95
C GLU A 135 -15.11 11.69 7.54
N VAL A 136 -14.07 11.88 6.72
CA VAL A 136 -12.69 12.08 7.19
C VAL A 136 -12.57 13.32 8.08
N LEU A 137 -13.21 14.44 7.71
CA LEU A 137 -13.18 15.66 8.52
C LEU A 137 -13.87 15.47 9.87
N ASP A 138 -14.96 14.72 9.92
CA ASP A 138 -15.67 14.44 11.17
C ASP A 138 -14.89 13.46 12.06
N CYS A 139 -14.19 12.49 11.48
CA CYS A 139 -13.21 11.66 12.21
C CYS A 139 -12.10 12.52 12.81
N LEU A 140 -11.54 13.48 12.07
CA LEU A 140 -10.51 14.40 12.58
C LEU A 140 -11.02 15.27 13.73
N LYS A 141 -12.23 15.85 13.61
CA LYS A 141 -12.85 16.63 14.69
C LYS A 141 -13.08 15.79 15.95
N THR A 142 -13.50 14.54 15.77
CA THR A 142 -13.72 13.61 16.89
C THR A 142 -12.39 13.26 17.54
N SER A 143 -11.38 12.93 16.72
CA SER A 143 -10.05 12.59 17.19
C SER A 143 -9.38 13.72 17.98
N ALA A 144 -9.58 14.97 17.56
CA ALA A 144 -9.01 16.15 18.23
C ALA A 144 -9.56 16.38 19.64
N LYS A 145 -10.70 15.76 20.00
CA LYS A 145 -11.28 15.83 21.35
C LYS A 145 -10.69 14.79 22.31
N HIS A 146 -9.98 13.78 21.81
CA HIS A 146 -9.34 12.80 22.67
C HIS A 146 -8.21 13.47 23.46
N LYS A 147 -8.20 13.23 24.77
CA LYS A 147 -7.08 13.66 25.62
C LYS A 147 -5.84 12.90 25.19
N ARG A 148 -4.68 13.54 25.34
CA ARG A 148 -3.39 12.85 25.21
C ARG A 148 -3.33 11.72 26.24
N ALA A 149 -2.64 10.65 25.88
CA ALA A 149 -2.33 9.58 26.82
C ALA A 149 -1.59 10.19 28.04
N PRO A 150 -1.94 9.77 29.26
CA PRO A 150 -1.13 10.02 30.44
C PRO A 150 0.34 9.70 30.20
N ILE A 151 1.24 10.50 30.77
CA ILE A 151 2.69 10.29 30.66
C ILE A 151 3.10 8.91 31.22
N ILE A 152 2.41 8.44 32.28
CA ILE A 152 2.67 7.14 32.91
C ILE A 152 2.45 5.96 31.96
N ASP A 153 1.62 6.13 30.92
CA ASP A 153 1.36 5.07 29.94
C ASP A 153 2.61 4.73 29.12
N MET A 154 3.68 5.55 29.18
CA MET A 154 4.96 5.21 28.55
C MET A 154 5.59 3.92 29.11
N PHE A 155 5.22 3.51 30.32
CA PHE A 155 5.74 2.30 30.97
C PHE A 155 4.84 1.09 30.81
N ASN A 156 3.58 1.30 30.40
CA ASN A 156 2.64 0.23 30.13
C ASN A 156 3.06 -0.53 28.84
N ASP A 157 2.59 -1.76 28.69
CA ASP A 157 2.79 -2.62 27.51
C ASP A 157 4.24 -2.97 27.15
N VAL A 158 5.23 -2.63 28.00
CA VAL A 158 6.63 -3.07 27.84
C VAL A 158 6.78 -4.56 28.16
N TYR A 159 6.07 -5.03 29.18
CA TYR A 159 5.98 -6.42 29.63
C TYR A 159 4.52 -6.76 29.92
N ASP A 160 4.17 -8.06 29.93
CA ASP A 160 2.84 -8.53 30.35
C ASP A 160 2.53 -8.09 31.79
N ASP A 161 3.48 -8.34 32.70
CA ASP A 161 3.49 -7.79 34.05
C ASP A 161 4.58 -6.74 34.19
N MET A 162 4.24 -5.53 34.64
CA MET A 162 5.22 -4.47 34.85
C MET A 162 6.22 -4.84 35.96
N PRO A 163 7.52 -5.00 35.65
CA PRO A 163 8.53 -5.34 36.65
C PRO A 163 8.79 -4.17 37.60
N TRP A 164 9.36 -4.48 38.77
CA TRP A 164 9.56 -3.51 39.85
C TRP A 164 10.34 -2.25 39.43
N HIS A 165 11.36 -2.39 38.58
CA HIS A 165 12.19 -1.26 38.15
C HIS A 165 11.48 -0.31 37.18
N LEU A 166 10.40 -0.75 36.52
CA LEU A 166 9.51 0.15 35.75
C LEU A 166 8.46 0.80 36.65
N ARG A 167 8.03 0.11 37.71
CA ARG A 167 7.13 0.69 38.73
C ARG A 167 7.80 1.75 39.60
N GLU A 168 9.11 1.66 39.77
CA GLU A 168 9.92 2.60 40.55
C GLU A 168 10.20 3.92 39.81
N GLN A 169 10.25 3.88 38.47
CA GLN A 169 10.44 5.05 37.60
C GLN A 169 9.21 5.97 37.59
#